data_AF-A0A941S4L8-F1
#
_entry.id   AF-A0A941S4L8-F1
#
_cell.length_a   1.000
_cell.length_b   1.000
_cell.length_c   1.000
_cell.angle_alpha   90.00
_cell.angle_beta   90.00
_cell.angle_gamma   90.00
#
_symmetry.space_group_name_H-M   'P 1'
#
loop_
_entity.id
_entity.type
_entity.pdbx_description
1 polymer ?
#
loop_
_entity_poly.entity_id
_entity_poly.type
_entity_poly.pdbx_seq_one_letter_code
_entity_poly.pdbx_strand_id
1 'polypeptide(L)'
;MTKLTYTTDEILAEHSYAQPHVEAGYTLHGGFDAQGHYISPRTLHRWPAIRAWENALRARGQDVVDTSQQLMTKGSYPSVAQQSFLLDLGLGQTLWDSLSVTGVVEARGKVLATAEAPDFQSIVKEDISQTATAHLNKGLFRAHGLDEGGDGVKGGHDAMWFAVRDMLFGKHAYPHTEVPASLGRPDTGRLMPQIPPEYERCILMLMNVLMIEVRAEHFFNFCTTVMRDPRNFTDRRAVAMHAADLVDRIRQDEAPHVGYLTVVVSELRSFTFRTVDGKDVKGSTFIDPVWRGMVQWHAATNVDYDRAEKRKEFQQMFDKRGNGAELMHQFDNLGQKEAA
;
A
#
# COMPACT_ATOMS: atom_id res chain seq x y z
N MET A 1 -14.21 25.25 17.12
CA MET A 1 -13.12 25.18 16.12
C MET A 1 -12.66 23.73 16.02
N THR A 2 -12.39 23.22 14.81
CA THR A 2 -11.88 21.86 14.61
C THR A 2 -10.45 21.75 15.14
N LYS A 3 -10.13 20.68 15.88
CA LYS A 3 -8.77 20.43 16.39
C LYS A 3 -7.83 20.03 15.25
N LEU A 4 -6.66 20.68 15.16
CA LEU A 4 -5.66 20.44 14.11
C LEU A 4 -4.25 20.17 14.64
N THR A 5 -4.05 20.23 15.95
CA THR A 5 -2.78 19.90 16.61
C THR A 5 -2.98 18.69 17.49
N TYR A 6 -2.18 17.65 17.27
CA TYR A 6 -2.29 16.37 17.96
C TYR A 6 -0.93 15.99 18.54
N THR A 7 -0.94 15.34 19.69
CA THR A 7 0.26 14.75 20.29
C THR A 7 0.56 13.39 19.66
N THR A 8 1.79 12.90 19.84
CA THR A 8 2.18 11.55 19.41
C THR A 8 1.28 10.48 20.03
N ASP A 9 0.94 10.62 21.32
CA ASP A 9 0.08 9.65 22.01
C ASP A 9 -1.34 9.63 21.44
N GLU A 10 -1.86 10.78 21.02
CA GLU A 10 -3.17 10.85 20.38
C GLU A 10 -3.16 10.19 19.00
N ILE A 11 -2.12 10.41 18.19
CA ILE A 11 -1.99 9.77 16.88
C ILE A 11 -1.81 8.25 16.99
N LEU A 12 -1.14 7.78 18.05
CA LEU A 12 -0.91 6.36 18.31
C LEU A 12 -2.02 5.71 19.16
N ALA A 13 -3.07 6.45 19.51
CA ALA A 13 -4.11 5.93 20.40
C ALA A 13 -4.93 4.81 19.74
N GLU A 14 -5.05 3.69 20.47
CA GLU A 14 -5.85 2.54 20.11
C GLU A 14 -7.30 2.69 20.60
N HIS A 15 -8.23 2.03 19.92
CA HIS A 15 -9.57 1.83 20.47
C HIS A 15 -9.56 0.78 21.59
N SER A 16 -10.60 0.80 22.43
CA SER A 16 -10.85 -0.31 23.35
C SER A 16 -11.46 -1.48 22.58
N TYR A 17 -10.69 -2.53 22.35
CA TYR A 17 -11.14 -3.75 21.68
C TYR A 17 -11.85 -4.69 22.66
N ALA A 18 -13.01 -5.21 22.28
CA ALA A 18 -13.70 -6.25 23.04
C ALA A 18 -13.06 -7.63 22.81
N GLN A 19 -12.51 -7.87 21.62
CA GLN A 19 -11.75 -9.09 21.29
C GLN A 19 -10.47 -8.74 20.52
N PRO A 20 -9.36 -9.46 20.77
CA PRO A 20 -8.14 -9.30 20.00
C PRO A 20 -8.29 -9.88 18.59
N HIS A 21 -7.48 -9.38 17.66
CA HIS A 21 -7.39 -9.96 16.32
C HIS A 21 -6.36 -11.11 16.31
N VAL A 22 -6.85 -12.35 16.17
CA VAL A 22 -6.00 -13.55 16.14
C VAL A 22 -6.45 -14.44 14.98
N GLU A 23 -5.55 -14.71 14.04
CA GLU A 23 -5.85 -15.48 12.83
C GLU A 23 -4.69 -16.43 12.52
N ALA A 24 -4.98 -17.69 12.17
CA ALA A 24 -3.97 -18.70 11.82
C ALA A 24 -2.78 -18.83 12.81
N GLY A 25 -3.00 -18.55 14.10
CA GLY A 25 -1.96 -18.56 15.14
C GLY A 25 -1.13 -17.27 15.25
N TYR A 26 -1.42 -16.26 14.45
CA TYR A 26 -0.84 -14.93 14.52
C TYR A 26 -1.66 -14.03 15.44
N THR A 27 -1.00 -13.29 16.32
CA THR A 27 -1.62 -12.17 17.04
C THR A 27 -1.38 -10.90 16.22
N LEU A 28 -2.46 -10.26 15.81
CA LEU A 28 -2.45 -9.17 14.82
C LEU A 28 -2.85 -7.84 15.49
N HIS A 29 -2.48 -6.73 14.87
CA HIS A 29 -2.97 -5.41 15.25
C HIS A 29 -4.47 -5.25 14.94
N GLY A 30 -5.06 -4.16 15.46
CA GLY A 30 -6.50 -3.96 15.46
C GLY A 30 -7.21 -4.89 16.44
N GLY A 31 -8.53 -4.98 16.29
CA GLY A 31 -9.38 -5.84 17.11
C GLY A 31 -10.84 -5.72 16.74
N PHE A 32 -11.72 -6.24 17.58
CA PHE A 32 -13.16 -6.24 17.32
C PHE A 32 -13.94 -5.55 18.42
N ASP A 33 -15.06 -4.93 18.05
CA ASP A 33 -16.06 -4.44 19.00
C ASP A 33 -16.88 -5.59 19.62
N ALA A 34 -17.80 -5.26 20.52
CA ALA A 34 -18.67 -6.24 21.18
C ALA A 34 -19.69 -6.91 20.23
N GLN A 35 -19.87 -6.39 19.02
CA GLN A 35 -20.74 -6.92 17.98
C GLN A 35 -19.96 -7.78 16.97
N GLY A 36 -18.63 -7.86 17.10
CA GLY A 36 -17.76 -8.59 16.20
C GLY A 36 -17.35 -7.82 14.95
N HIS A 37 -17.55 -6.50 14.89
CA HIS A 37 -17.04 -5.68 13.78
C HIS A 37 -15.58 -5.33 14.00
N TYR A 38 -14.80 -5.38 12.91
CA TYR A 38 -13.39 -5.06 12.95
C TYR A 38 -13.15 -3.55 13.11
N ILE A 39 -12.18 -3.21 13.97
CA ILE A 39 -11.72 -1.85 14.21
C ILE A 39 -10.22 -1.78 13.91
N SER A 40 -9.88 -0.87 13.00
CA SER A 40 -8.51 -0.60 12.58
C SER A 40 -7.61 -0.06 13.69
N PRO A 41 -6.34 -0.48 13.74
CA PRO A 41 -5.38 -0.03 14.75
C PRO A 41 -5.10 1.47 14.66
N ARG A 42 -4.83 2.08 15.82
CA ARG A 42 -4.37 3.47 15.90
C ARG A 42 -5.27 4.47 15.19
N THR A 43 -6.58 4.21 15.12
CA THR A 43 -7.54 5.08 14.41
C THR A 43 -8.40 5.94 15.32
N LEU A 44 -8.25 5.85 16.65
CA LEU A 44 -9.11 6.54 17.61
C LEU A 44 -9.13 8.06 17.38
N HIS A 45 -7.96 8.66 17.17
CA HIS A 45 -7.84 10.07 16.83
C HIS A 45 -7.19 10.33 15.48
N ARG A 46 -6.29 9.44 15.02
CA ARG A 46 -5.57 9.59 13.75
C ARG A 46 -6.50 9.75 12.55
N TRP A 47 -7.53 8.91 12.44
CA TRP A 47 -8.42 8.96 11.28
C TRP A 47 -9.31 10.23 11.25
N PRO A 48 -9.94 10.65 12.37
CA PRO A 48 -10.54 11.98 12.45
C PRO A 48 -9.56 13.14 12.18
N ALA A 49 -8.32 13.06 12.67
CA ALA A 49 -7.30 14.09 12.46
C ALA A 49 -6.95 14.28 10.98
N ILE A 50 -6.76 13.18 10.25
CA ILE A 50 -6.51 13.18 8.80
C ILE A 50 -7.62 13.92 8.06
N ARG A 51 -8.89 13.59 8.34
CA ARG A 51 -10.03 14.30 7.75
C ARG A 51 -10.07 15.78 8.12
N ALA A 52 -9.69 16.12 9.36
CA ALA A 52 -9.64 17.51 9.80
C ALA A 52 -8.60 18.32 9.02
N TRP A 53 -7.40 17.78 8.81
CA TRP A 53 -6.36 18.41 8.00
C TRP A 53 -6.77 18.52 6.52
N GLU A 54 -7.37 17.48 5.95
CA GLU A 54 -7.90 17.54 4.58
C GLU A 54 -8.95 18.65 4.42
N ASN A 55 -9.93 18.70 5.33
CA ASN A 55 -10.95 19.75 5.32
C ASN A 55 -10.34 21.14 5.47
N ALA A 56 -9.33 21.29 6.34
CA ALA A 56 -8.62 22.56 6.50
C ALA A 56 -7.85 22.96 5.23
N LEU A 57 -7.24 22.00 4.53
CA LEU A 57 -6.59 22.21 3.24
C LEU A 57 -7.58 22.68 2.17
N ARG A 58 -8.72 21.99 2.04
CA ARG A 58 -9.80 22.35 1.10
C ARG A 58 -10.42 23.70 1.40
N ALA A 59 -10.60 24.05 2.68
CA ALA A 59 -11.09 25.36 3.09
C ALA A 59 -10.15 26.52 2.67
N ARG A 60 -8.86 26.25 2.43
CA ARG A 60 -7.89 27.20 1.84
C ARG A 60 -7.94 27.22 0.30
N GLY A 61 -8.93 26.59 -0.32
CA GLY A 61 -9.09 26.52 -1.77
C GLY A 61 -8.06 25.63 -2.46
N GLN A 62 -7.52 24.63 -1.77
CA GLN A 62 -6.56 23.69 -2.33
C GLN A 62 -7.23 22.32 -2.54
N ASP A 63 -7.05 21.74 -3.72
CA ASP A 63 -7.43 20.36 -3.97
C ASP A 63 -6.46 19.38 -3.32
N VAL A 64 -6.78 18.09 -3.34
CA VAL A 64 -5.83 17.03 -3.01
C VAL A 64 -5.24 16.44 -4.29
N VAL A 65 -4.06 15.83 -4.20
CA VAL A 65 -3.54 15.00 -5.29
C VAL A 65 -4.52 13.87 -5.58
N ASP A 66 -4.69 13.54 -6.86
CA ASP A 66 -5.50 12.38 -7.23
C ASP A 66 -4.83 11.11 -6.72
N THR A 67 -5.59 10.31 -5.97
CA THR A 67 -5.19 9.01 -5.42
C THR A 67 -6.27 7.97 -5.70
N SER A 68 -7.13 8.26 -6.66
CA SER A 68 -8.18 7.35 -7.09
C SER A 68 -7.60 6.15 -7.83
N GLN A 69 -8.35 5.05 -7.79
CA GLN A 69 -8.03 3.84 -8.55
C GLN A 69 -8.06 4.07 -10.08
N GLN A 70 -8.61 5.20 -10.55
CA GLN A 70 -8.61 5.56 -11.97
C GLN A 70 -7.19 5.80 -12.52
N LEU A 71 -6.22 6.07 -11.64
CA LEU A 71 -4.82 6.18 -12.02
C LEU A 71 -4.27 4.87 -12.58
N MET A 72 -4.76 3.73 -12.10
CA MET A 72 -4.28 2.40 -12.48
C MET A 72 -5.05 1.92 -13.72
N THR A 73 -4.50 2.22 -14.89
CA THR A 73 -5.17 1.93 -16.18
C THR A 73 -5.01 0.49 -16.68
N LYS A 74 -4.17 -0.31 -16.02
CA LYS A 74 -3.87 -1.69 -16.40
C LYS A 74 -4.46 -2.65 -15.37
N GLY A 75 -5.10 -3.72 -15.84
CA GLY A 75 -5.56 -4.81 -14.98
C GLY A 75 -4.41 -5.63 -14.39
N SER A 76 -4.71 -6.42 -13.36
CA SER A 76 -3.76 -7.32 -12.72
C SER A 76 -3.22 -8.37 -13.71
N TYR A 77 -1.95 -8.75 -13.54
CA TYR A 77 -1.34 -9.88 -14.25
C TYR A 77 -0.64 -10.82 -13.25
N PRO A 78 -1.04 -12.09 -13.17
CA PRO A 78 -2.17 -12.71 -13.89
C PRO A 78 -3.51 -12.05 -13.55
N SER A 79 -4.46 -12.13 -14.49
CA SER A 79 -5.86 -11.74 -14.25
C SER A 79 -6.56 -12.74 -13.32
N VAL A 80 -7.79 -12.46 -12.86
CA VAL A 80 -8.52 -13.38 -11.96
C VAL A 80 -8.79 -14.72 -12.64
N ALA A 81 -9.21 -14.68 -13.91
CA ALA A 81 -9.45 -15.89 -14.68
C ALA A 81 -8.16 -16.70 -14.91
N GLN A 82 -7.06 -16.01 -15.19
CA GLN A 82 -5.73 -16.60 -15.33
C GLN A 82 -5.24 -17.25 -14.03
N GLN A 83 -5.43 -16.58 -12.89
CA GLN A 83 -5.06 -17.14 -11.59
C GLN A 83 -5.91 -18.35 -11.22
N SER A 84 -7.21 -18.33 -11.52
CA SER A 84 -8.11 -19.47 -11.29
C SER A 84 -7.68 -20.68 -12.13
N PHE A 85 -7.30 -20.45 -13.39
CA PHE A 85 -6.75 -21.51 -14.24
C PHE A 85 -5.42 -22.08 -13.69
N LEU A 86 -4.53 -21.23 -13.15
CA LEU A 86 -3.32 -21.70 -12.48
C LEU A 86 -3.66 -22.58 -11.26
N LEU A 87 -4.68 -22.21 -10.47
CA LEU A 87 -5.15 -23.02 -9.34
C LEU A 87 -5.70 -24.38 -9.79
N ASP A 88 -6.50 -24.42 -10.87
CA ASP A 88 -7.03 -25.66 -11.45
C ASP A 88 -5.92 -26.62 -11.92
N LEU A 89 -4.80 -26.08 -12.41
CA LEU A 89 -3.62 -26.86 -12.78
C LEU A 89 -2.80 -27.34 -11.58
N GLY A 90 -3.19 -27.01 -10.34
CA GLY A 90 -2.43 -27.28 -9.13
C GLY A 90 -1.20 -26.40 -8.96
N LEU A 91 -1.15 -25.24 -9.63
CA LEU A 91 -0.07 -24.25 -9.54
C LEU A 91 -0.34 -23.21 -8.44
N GLY A 92 -0.81 -23.69 -7.28
CA GLY A 92 -1.13 -22.86 -6.11
C GLY A 92 0.05 -22.04 -5.58
N GLN A 93 1.28 -22.47 -5.89
CA GLN A 93 2.50 -21.72 -5.58
C GLN A 93 2.46 -20.28 -6.11
N THR A 94 1.82 -20.04 -7.26
CA THR A 94 1.74 -18.69 -7.87
C THR A 94 1.03 -17.67 -6.99
N LEU A 95 -0.09 -18.06 -6.37
CA LEU A 95 -0.79 -17.21 -5.41
C LEU A 95 -0.07 -17.20 -4.05
N TRP A 96 0.47 -18.34 -3.60
CA TRP A 96 1.22 -18.42 -2.35
C TRP A 96 2.46 -17.51 -2.33
N ASP A 97 3.20 -17.48 -3.44
CA ASP A 97 4.36 -16.62 -3.64
C ASP A 97 3.93 -15.15 -3.63
N SER A 98 2.84 -14.80 -4.34
CA SER A 98 2.31 -13.43 -4.38
C SER A 98 1.90 -12.91 -3.00
N LEU A 99 1.22 -13.74 -2.20
CA LEU A 99 0.85 -13.39 -0.82
C LEU A 99 2.09 -13.28 0.09
N SER A 100 3.07 -14.18 -0.08
CA SER A 100 4.33 -14.14 0.68
C SER A 100 5.17 -12.90 0.38
N VAL A 101 5.34 -12.58 -0.91
CA VAL A 101 6.06 -11.40 -1.38
C VAL A 101 5.43 -10.14 -0.80
N THR A 102 4.10 -10.05 -0.83
CA THR A 102 3.36 -8.91 -0.27
C THR A 102 3.63 -8.78 1.22
N GLY A 103 3.51 -9.86 2.00
CA GLY A 103 3.82 -9.80 3.44
C GLY A 103 5.25 -9.37 3.74
N VAL A 104 6.25 -9.81 2.97
CA VAL A 104 7.65 -9.35 3.13
C VAL A 104 7.82 -7.88 2.74
N VAL A 105 7.08 -7.41 1.73
CA VAL A 105 7.10 -6.01 1.31
C VAL A 105 6.51 -5.12 2.40
N GLU A 106 5.35 -5.45 2.97
CA GLU A 106 4.76 -4.68 4.07
C GLU A 106 5.73 -4.61 5.24
N ALA A 107 6.40 -5.72 5.60
CA ALA A 107 7.38 -5.73 6.68
C ALA A 107 8.51 -4.67 6.49
N ARG A 108 8.82 -4.26 5.26
CA ARG A 108 9.80 -3.19 4.99
C ARG A 108 9.26 -1.80 5.34
N GLY A 109 7.95 -1.59 5.23
CA GLY A 109 7.26 -0.38 5.66
C GLY A 109 7.48 -0.05 7.13
N LYS A 110 7.82 -1.05 7.96
CA LYS A 110 8.25 -0.89 9.35
C LYS A 110 9.36 0.13 9.55
N VAL A 111 10.22 0.35 8.55
CA VAL A 111 11.27 1.37 8.61
C VAL A 111 10.73 2.77 8.92
N LEU A 112 9.48 3.08 8.52
CA LEU A 112 8.81 4.33 8.84
C LEU A 112 8.60 4.52 10.34
N ALA A 113 8.55 3.43 11.12
CA ALA A 113 8.36 3.51 12.57
C ALA A 113 9.48 4.30 13.27
N THR A 114 10.65 4.34 12.65
CA THR A 114 11.86 5.02 13.13
C THR A 114 12.37 6.10 12.18
N ALA A 115 11.65 6.39 11.09
CA ALA A 115 12.03 7.43 10.14
C ALA A 115 11.80 8.83 10.73
N GLU A 116 12.64 9.78 10.35
CA GLU A 116 12.54 11.18 10.75
C GLU A 116 12.46 12.07 9.52
N ALA A 117 11.38 12.84 9.40
CA ALA A 117 11.27 13.91 8.42
C ALA A 117 12.17 15.08 8.82
N PRO A 118 12.78 15.79 7.85
CA PRO A 118 13.45 17.05 8.15
C PRO A 118 12.44 18.12 8.61
N ASP A 119 12.91 19.16 9.28
CA ASP A 119 12.05 20.25 9.74
C ASP A 119 11.56 21.12 8.57
N PHE A 120 10.42 20.74 7.98
CA PHE A 120 9.82 21.47 6.87
C PHE A 120 9.50 22.93 7.19
N GLN A 121 9.26 23.30 8.45
CA GLN A 121 9.00 24.70 8.82
C GLN A 121 10.21 25.59 8.51
N SER A 122 11.43 25.05 8.52
CA SER A 122 12.65 25.81 8.23
C SER A 122 12.77 26.29 6.77
N ILE A 123 12.07 25.62 5.84
CA ILE A 123 12.07 25.96 4.41
C ILE A 123 10.70 26.35 3.88
N VAL A 124 9.62 26.15 4.65
CA VAL A 124 8.26 26.58 4.30
C VAL A 124 7.96 27.93 4.94
N LYS A 125 7.39 28.85 4.15
CA LYS A 125 7.10 30.21 4.58
C LYS A 125 5.82 30.31 5.42
N GLU A 126 4.82 29.51 5.10
CA GLU A 126 3.58 29.40 5.84
C GLU A 126 3.80 28.74 7.21
N ASP A 127 2.98 29.08 8.21
CA ASP A 127 2.93 28.33 9.47
C ASP A 127 2.30 26.96 9.23
N ILE A 128 3.08 25.90 9.45
CA ILE A 128 2.63 24.52 9.25
C ILE A 128 2.16 23.84 10.54
N SER A 129 2.19 24.51 11.70
CA SER A 129 1.94 23.89 13.02
C SER A 129 0.61 23.14 13.16
N GLN A 130 -0.38 23.49 12.34
CA GLN A 130 -1.73 22.90 12.29
C GLN A 130 -1.98 22.04 11.04
N THR A 131 -0.93 21.50 10.42
CA THR A 131 -1.01 20.71 9.17
C THR A 131 -0.58 19.27 9.41
N ALA A 132 -0.96 18.35 8.53
CA ALA A 132 -0.49 16.96 8.61
C ALA A 132 1.04 16.88 8.46
N THR A 133 1.63 17.74 7.63
CA THR A 133 3.09 17.85 7.42
C THR A 133 3.84 18.08 8.73
N ALA A 134 3.35 18.94 9.62
CA ALA A 134 3.97 19.16 10.94
C ALA A 134 3.80 17.99 11.93
N HIS A 135 2.99 16.98 11.57
CA HIS A 135 2.74 15.80 12.39
C HIS A 135 3.42 14.54 11.87
N LEU A 136 4.25 14.63 10.81
CA LEU A 136 5.06 13.50 10.31
C LEU A 136 5.86 12.83 11.44
N ASN A 137 6.64 13.63 12.16
CA ASN A 137 7.42 13.19 13.32
C ASN A 137 6.61 13.13 14.64
N LYS A 138 5.33 13.53 14.63
CA LYS A 138 4.42 13.47 15.79
C LYS A 138 3.48 12.26 15.72
N GLY A 139 3.99 11.17 15.16
CA GLY A 139 3.31 9.88 15.18
C GLY A 139 2.78 9.39 13.84
N LEU A 140 2.68 10.21 12.78
CA LEU A 140 2.17 9.70 11.49
C LEU A 140 3.08 8.63 10.89
N PHE A 141 4.40 8.89 10.81
CA PHE A 141 5.37 7.87 10.39
C PHE A 141 5.41 6.67 11.32
N ARG A 142 5.37 6.94 12.63
CA ARG A 142 5.38 5.88 13.63
C ARG A 142 4.19 4.95 13.52
N ALA A 143 2.99 5.51 13.36
CA ALA A 143 1.76 4.75 13.24
C ALA A 143 1.79 3.89 11.97
N HIS A 144 2.15 4.49 10.83
CA HIS A 144 2.28 3.79 9.55
C HIS A 144 3.23 2.60 9.69
N GLY A 145 4.49 2.80 10.13
CA GLY A 145 5.44 1.69 10.22
C GLY A 145 5.03 0.57 11.20
N LEU A 146 4.32 0.91 12.29
CA LEU A 146 3.79 -0.10 13.21
C LEU A 146 2.60 -0.86 12.62
N ASP A 147 1.82 -0.22 11.75
CA ASP A 147 0.74 -0.88 11.03
C ASP A 147 1.29 -1.87 10.00
N GLU A 148 2.38 -1.52 9.31
CA GLU A 148 2.96 -2.42 8.33
C GLU A 148 3.68 -3.65 8.91
N GLY A 149 4.52 -3.46 9.93
CA GLY A 149 5.40 -4.52 10.45
C GLY A 149 5.25 -4.84 11.93
N GLY A 150 4.22 -4.30 12.60
CA GLY A 150 3.90 -4.60 13.99
C GLY A 150 4.86 -4.01 15.02
N ASP A 151 4.53 -4.19 16.31
CA ASP A 151 5.26 -3.64 17.46
C ASP A 151 6.23 -4.64 18.12
N GLY A 152 6.34 -5.85 17.56
CA GLY A 152 7.14 -6.96 18.11
C GLY A 152 6.38 -7.87 19.07
N VAL A 153 5.16 -7.50 19.47
CA VAL A 153 4.21 -8.34 20.21
C VAL A 153 3.05 -8.75 19.28
N LYS A 154 2.49 -7.79 18.55
CA LYS A 154 1.48 -7.97 17.52
C LYS A 154 2.10 -7.77 16.15
N GLY A 155 1.73 -8.62 15.20
CA GLY A 155 2.05 -8.44 13.79
C GLY A 155 1.21 -7.35 13.14
N GLY A 156 1.76 -6.72 12.11
CA GLY A 156 1.07 -5.73 11.28
C GLY A 156 0.44 -6.38 10.05
N HIS A 157 0.32 -5.61 8.97
CA HIS A 157 -0.12 -6.08 7.67
C HIS A 157 0.76 -7.24 7.16
N ASP A 158 2.06 -7.21 7.45
CA ASP A 158 2.99 -8.30 7.14
C ASP A 158 2.48 -9.68 7.63
N ALA A 159 2.14 -9.76 8.91
CA ALA A 159 1.65 -10.96 9.55
C ALA A 159 0.22 -11.30 9.10
N MET A 160 -0.61 -10.31 8.79
CA MET A 160 -1.94 -10.54 8.22
C MET A 160 -1.85 -11.24 6.87
N TRP A 161 -0.94 -10.81 5.98
CA TRP A 161 -0.69 -11.49 4.70
C TRP A 161 -0.19 -12.92 4.87
N PHE A 162 0.70 -13.16 5.84
CA PHE A 162 1.12 -14.52 6.17
C PHE A 162 -0.03 -15.36 6.73
N ALA A 163 -0.93 -14.79 7.54
CA ALA A 163 -2.12 -15.49 8.00
C ALA A 163 -3.05 -15.85 6.84
N VAL A 164 -3.32 -14.92 5.91
CA VAL A 164 -4.10 -15.18 4.68
C VAL A 164 -3.51 -16.36 3.90
N ARG A 165 -2.21 -16.31 3.63
CA ARG A 165 -1.49 -17.37 2.92
C ARG A 165 -1.57 -18.72 3.64
N ASP A 166 -1.33 -18.71 4.94
CA ASP A 166 -1.24 -19.92 5.76
C ASP A 166 -2.61 -20.60 5.93
N MET A 167 -3.69 -19.81 6.00
CA MET A 167 -5.06 -20.34 5.97
C MET A 167 -5.35 -21.07 4.66
N LEU A 168 -4.97 -20.50 3.52
CA LEU A 168 -5.30 -21.07 2.21
C LEU A 168 -4.48 -22.33 1.89
N PHE A 169 -3.18 -22.28 2.15
CA PHE A 169 -2.23 -23.28 1.65
C PHE A 169 -1.45 -24.00 2.77
N GLY A 170 -1.25 -23.35 3.90
CA GLY A 170 -0.34 -23.78 4.96
C GLY A 170 1.02 -23.08 4.92
N LYS A 171 1.61 -22.91 6.10
CA LYS A 171 2.83 -22.12 6.34
C LYS A 171 4.06 -22.52 5.53
N HIS A 172 4.19 -23.81 5.25
CA HIS A 172 5.34 -24.40 4.57
C HIS A 172 4.93 -25.15 3.31
N ALA A 173 3.84 -24.73 2.67
CA ALA A 173 3.31 -25.39 1.48
C ALA A 173 4.29 -25.38 0.30
N TYR A 174 5.11 -24.33 0.18
CA TYR A 174 6.08 -24.15 -0.88
C TYR A 174 7.41 -23.57 -0.37
N PRO A 175 8.52 -23.72 -1.10
CA PRO A 175 9.78 -23.04 -0.81
C PRO A 175 9.64 -21.52 -0.85
N HIS A 176 10.50 -20.81 -0.12
CA HIS A 176 10.54 -19.35 -0.18
C HIS A 176 10.91 -18.86 -1.58
N THR A 177 10.17 -17.88 -2.06
CA THR A 177 10.46 -17.17 -3.31
C THR A 177 11.38 -15.97 -3.06
N GLU A 178 12.07 -15.53 -4.10
CA GLU A 178 12.88 -14.33 -4.06
C GLU A 178 11.97 -13.09 -4.05
N VAL A 179 12.25 -12.14 -3.16
CA VAL A 179 11.47 -10.91 -3.04
C VAL A 179 12.25 -9.76 -3.67
N PRO A 180 11.68 -9.01 -4.63
CA PRO A 180 12.35 -7.88 -5.26
C PRO A 180 12.93 -6.90 -4.25
N ALA A 181 14.11 -6.33 -4.47
CA ALA A 181 14.75 -5.44 -3.50
C ALA A 181 14.03 -4.09 -3.32
N SER A 182 13.33 -3.61 -4.36
CA SER A 182 12.57 -2.35 -4.34
C SER A 182 11.30 -2.45 -5.19
N LEU A 183 10.22 -1.81 -4.72
CA LEU A 183 8.98 -1.59 -5.49
C LEU A 183 8.82 -0.14 -5.99
N GLY A 184 9.74 0.73 -5.57
CA GLY A 184 9.78 2.13 -5.98
C GLY A 184 10.48 2.31 -7.31
N ARG A 185 10.30 3.48 -7.90
CA ARG A 185 10.97 3.86 -9.13
C ARG A 185 12.50 3.85 -8.96
N PRO A 186 13.29 3.46 -9.98
CA PRO A 186 14.75 3.58 -9.95
C PRO A 186 15.21 5.01 -9.66
N ASP A 187 16.27 5.15 -8.87
CA ASP A 187 16.89 6.45 -8.58
C ASP A 187 17.53 7.03 -9.86
N THR A 188 17.14 8.25 -10.19
CA THR A 188 17.65 9.00 -11.35
C THR A 188 18.40 10.27 -10.93
N GLY A 189 18.79 10.39 -9.65
CA GLY A 189 19.41 11.56 -9.08
C GLY A 189 18.41 12.65 -8.66
N ARG A 190 18.90 13.88 -8.49
CA ARG A 190 18.11 15.03 -8.01
C ARG A 190 17.00 15.40 -9.02
N LEU A 191 15.74 15.39 -8.55
CA LEU A 191 14.54 15.83 -9.26
C LEU A 191 14.03 17.19 -8.77
N MET A 192 14.43 17.63 -7.57
CA MET A 192 14.04 18.92 -6.96
C MET A 192 15.27 19.72 -6.48
N PRO A 193 16.24 20.02 -7.38
CA PRO A 193 17.52 20.65 -7.01
C PRO A 193 17.40 22.02 -6.32
N GLN A 194 16.25 22.69 -6.43
CA GLN A 194 15.98 23.98 -5.81
C GLN A 194 15.82 23.94 -4.28
N ILE A 195 15.55 22.78 -3.69
CA ILE A 195 15.46 22.59 -2.22
C ILE A 195 16.64 21.76 -1.71
N PRO A 196 16.95 21.77 -0.41
CA PRO A 196 18.04 20.95 0.11
C PRO A 196 17.76 19.44 -0.05
N PRO A 197 18.80 18.60 -0.27
CA PRO A 197 18.65 17.19 -0.62
C PRO A 197 17.78 16.36 0.33
N GLU A 198 17.84 16.62 1.63
CA GLU A 198 17.11 15.90 2.67
C GLU A 198 15.59 16.08 2.58
N TYR A 199 15.13 17.28 2.23
CA TYR A 199 13.71 17.57 2.01
C TYR A 199 13.22 16.88 0.75
N GLU A 200 14.00 16.96 -0.33
CA GLU A 200 13.67 16.25 -1.57
C GLU A 200 13.57 14.73 -1.33
N ARG A 201 14.53 14.13 -0.63
CA ARG A 201 14.48 12.69 -0.31
C ARG A 201 13.21 12.33 0.47
N CYS A 202 12.81 13.15 1.44
CA CYS A 202 11.59 12.93 2.20
C CYS A 202 10.33 13.06 1.32
N ILE A 203 10.24 14.10 0.48
CA ILE A 203 9.11 14.30 -0.43
C ILE A 203 9.01 13.15 -1.43
N LEU A 204 10.13 12.73 -2.02
CA LEU A 204 10.18 11.58 -2.94
C LEU A 204 9.78 10.28 -2.26
N MET A 205 10.22 10.04 -1.02
CA MET A 205 9.80 8.89 -0.23
C MET A 205 8.28 8.91 -0.01
N LEU A 206 7.72 10.02 0.47
CA LEU A 206 6.28 10.18 0.71
C LEU A 206 5.44 9.91 -0.54
N MET A 207 5.85 10.44 -1.70
CA MET A 207 5.13 10.22 -2.96
C MET A 207 5.25 8.77 -3.46
N ASN A 208 6.42 8.13 -3.31
CA ASN A 208 6.57 6.71 -3.67
C ASN A 208 5.71 5.81 -2.79
N VAL A 209 5.72 6.02 -1.47
CA VAL A 209 4.89 5.26 -0.53
C VAL A 209 3.41 5.47 -0.89
N LEU A 210 2.97 6.71 -1.13
CA LEU A 210 1.58 6.97 -1.55
C LEU A 210 1.19 6.20 -2.81
N MET A 211 2.06 6.14 -3.82
CA MET A 211 1.78 5.37 -5.04
C MET A 211 1.79 3.86 -4.82
N ILE A 212 2.55 3.36 -3.84
CA ILE A 212 2.48 1.96 -3.43
C ILE A 212 1.12 1.68 -2.80
N GLU A 213 0.66 2.51 -1.86
CA GLU A 213 -0.67 2.34 -1.22
C GLU A 213 -1.82 2.37 -2.22
N VAL A 214 -1.80 3.33 -3.16
CA VAL A 214 -2.85 3.45 -4.18
C VAL A 214 -2.90 2.19 -5.05
N ARG A 215 -1.75 1.60 -5.38
CA ARG A 215 -1.66 0.37 -6.17
C ARG A 215 -2.06 -0.88 -5.39
N ALA A 216 -1.83 -0.91 -4.08
CA ALA A 216 -2.10 -2.07 -3.24
C ALA A 216 -3.58 -2.51 -3.36
N GLU A 217 -4.51 -1.56 -3.52
CA GLU A 217 -5.92 -1.84 -3.74
C GLU A 217 -6.22 -2.79 -4.91
N HIS A 218 -5.50 -2.69 -6.03
CA HIS A 218 -5.66 -3.62 -7.15
C HIS A 218 -5.32 -5.05 -6.76
N PHE A 219 -4.31 -5.23 -5.91
CA PHE A 219 -3.92 -6.53 -5.40
C PHE A 219 -4.93 -7.06 -4.37
N PHE A 220 -5.48 -6.18 -3.52
CA PHE A 220 -6.55 -6.55 -2.58
C PHE A 220 -7.80 -7.03 -3.32
N ASN A 221 -8.22 -6.27 -4.35
CA ASN A 221 -9.34 -6.64 -5.20
C ASN A 221 -9.08 -7.97 -5.93
N PHE A 222 -7.89 -8.15 -6.49
CA PHE A 222 -7.49 -9.41 -7.13
C PHE A 222 -7.58 -10.59 -6.15
N CYS A 223 -6.96 -10.49 -4.98
CA CYS A 223 -6.94 -11.54 -3.97
C CYS A 223 -8.35 -11.93 -3.52
N THR A 224 -9.14 -10.92 -3.12
CA THR A 224 -10.51 -11.14 -2.65
C THR A 224 -11.40 -11.73 -3.74
N THR A 225 -11.26 -11.30 -4.99
CA THR A 225 -12.02 -11.88 -6.11
C THR A 225 -11.62 -13.34 -6.35
N VAL A 226 -10.33 -13.66 -6.40
CA VAL A 226 -9.84 -15.04 -6.55
C VAL A 226 -10.34 -15.94 -5.41
N MET A 227 -10.27 -15.46 -4.17
CA MET A 227 -10.70 -16.22 -2.98
C MET A 227 -12.22 -16.38 -2.91
N ARG A 228 -13.00 -15.39 -3.38
CA ARG A 228 -14.47 -15.43 -3.36
C ARG A 228 -15.08 -16.14 -4.57
N ASP A 229 -14.32 -16.34 -5.65
CA ASP A 229 -14.77 -17.11 -6.82
C ASP A 229 -15.16 -18.54 -6.40
N PRO A 230 -16.40 -18.99 -6.69
CA PRO A 230 -16.89 -20.31 -6.28
C PRO A 230 -16.15 -21.47 -6.95
N ARG A 231 -15.39 -21.22 -8.02
CA ARG A 231 -14.56 -22.23 -8.69
C ARG A 231 -13.28 -22.54 -7.91
N ASN A 232 -12.79 -21.60 -7.11
CA ASN A 232 -11.54 -21.72 -6.38
C ASN A 232 -11.77 -22.28 -4.97
N PHE A 233 -10.80 -23.07 -4.46
CA PHE A 233 -10.79 -23.59 -3.08
C PHE A 233 -12.06 -24.38 -2.70
N THR A 234 -12.61 -25.17 -3.63
CA THR A 234 -13.89 -25.88 -3.44
C THR A 234 -13.90 -26.82 -2.23
N ASP A 235 -12.75 -27.37 -1.85
CA ASP A 235 -12.53 -28.22 -0.68
C ASP A 235 -12.46 -27.45 0.65
N ARG A 236 -12.29 -26.12 0.60
CA ARG A 236 -12.08 -25.25 1.78
C ARG A 236 -12.72 -23.87 1.65
N ARG A 237 -13.92 -23.81 1.05
CA ARG A 237 -14.61 -22.55 0.72
C ARG A 237 -14.78 -21.60 1.90
N ALA A 238 -15.18 -22.10 3.06
CA ALA A 238 -15.37 -21.25 4.25
C ALA A 238 -14.05 -20.57 4.68
N VAL A 239 -12.92 -21.29 4.58
CA VAL A 239 -11.59 -20.75 4.86
C VAL A 239 -11.21 -19.69 3.84
N ALA A 240 -11.48 -19.92 2.55
CA ALA A 240 -11.19 -18.94 1.51
C ALA A 240 -12.02 -17.65 1.64
N MET A 241 -13.30 -17.76 2.03
CA MET A 241 -14.14 -16.60 2.33
C MET A 241 -13.57 -15.79 3.51
N HIS A 242 -13.19 -16.47 4.59
CA HIS A 242 -12.60 -15.82 5.77
C HIS A 242 -11.23 -15.18 5.47
N ALA A 243 -10.41 -15.83 4.64
CA ALA A 243 -9.16 -15.25 4.16
C ALA A 243 -9.39 -13.97 3.33
N ALA A 244 -10.45 -13.93 2.51
CA ALA A 244 -10.84 -12.72 1.80
C ALA A 244 -11.30 -11.61 2.77
N ASP A 245 -12.04 -11.96 3.83
CA ASP A 245 -12.45 -10.99 4.85
C ASP A 245 -11.23 -10.41 5.59
N LEU A 246 -10.17 -11.21 5.80
CA LEU A 246 -8.92 -10.71 6.37
C LEU A 246 -8.21 -9.72 5.43
N VAL A 247 -8.23 -9.95 4.11
CA VAL A 247 -7.73 -8.98 3.12
C VAL A 247 -8.58 -7.69 3.13
N ASP A 248 -9.90 -7.79 3.31
CA ASP A 248 -10.76 -6.61 3.47
C ASP A 248 -10.41 -5.80 4.72
N ARG A 249 -9.95 -6.46 5.80
CA ARG A 249 -9.44 -5.77 7.01
C ARG A 249 -8.14 -5.02 6.74
N ILE A 250 -7.19 -5.64 6.02
CA ILE A 250 -5.95 -4.97 5.57
C ILE A 250 -6.32 -3.73 4.74
N ARG A 251 -7.23 -3.87 3.76
CA ARG A 251 -7.73 -2.74 2.98
C ARG A 251 -8.29 -1.61 3.86
N GLN A 252 -9.04 -1.96 4.91
CA GLN A 252 -9.58 -0.97 5.86
C GLN A 252 -8.46 -0.23 6.59
N ASP A 253 -7.40 -0.92 6.96
CA ASP A 253 -6.25 -0.39 7.69
C ASP A 253 -5.36 0.52 6.83
N GLU A 254 -5.35 0.32 5.50
CA GLU A 254 -4.64 1.20 4.56
C GLU A 254 -5.31 2.57 4.35
N ALA A 255 -6.60 2.72 4.65
CA ALA A 255 -7.30 3.97 4.41
C ALA A 255 -6.66 5.18 5.14
N PRO A 256 -6.28 5.07 6.44
CA PRO A 256 -5.42 6.05 7.10
C PRO A 256 -4.11 6.37 6.38
N HIS A 257 -3.41 5.38 5.81
CA HIS A 257 -2.13 5.57 5.13
C HIS A 257 -2.29 6.41 3.87
N VAL A 258 -3.17 5.98 2.97
CA VAL A 258 -3.54 6.74 1.77
C VAL A 258 -3.99 8.15 2.17
N GLY A 259 -4.85 8.27 3.18
CA GLY A 259 -5.41 9.53 3.63
C GLY A 259 -4.35 10.55 4.08
N TYR A 260 -3.48 10.21 5.03
CA TYR A 260 -2.51 11.18 5.51
C TYR A 260 -1.46 11.51 4.46
N LEU A 261 -1.00 10.53 3.67
CA LEU A 261 -0.02 10.75 2.61
C LEU A 261 -0.60 11.67 1.52
N THR A 262 -1.86 11.46 1.14
CA THR A 262 -2.60 12.35 0.22
C THR A 262 -2.60 13.78 0.74
N VAL A 263 -2.94 13.97 2.03
CA VAL A 263 -2.99 15.29 2.66
C VAL A 263 -1.60 15.92 2.72
N VAL A 264 -0.57 15.20 3.20
CA VAL A 264 0.80 15.72 3.32
C VAL A 264 1.37 16.14 1.96
N VAL A 265 1.28 15.28 0.94
CA VAL A 265 1.76 15.62 -0.41
C VAL A 265 1.01 16.84 -0.95
N SER A 266 -0.28 16.96 -0.66
CA SER A 266 -1.08 18.10 -1.10
C SER A 266 -0.81 19.39 -0.36
N GLU A 267 -0.54 19.30 0.94
CA GLU A 267 -0.08 20.42 1.75
C GLU A 267 1.26 20.94 1.24
N LEU A 268 2.25 20.05 1.05
CA LEU A 268 3.55 20.39 0.46
C LEU A 268 3.38 21.04 -0.92
N ARG A 269 2.52 20.49 -1.78
CA ARG A 269 2.17 21.11 -3.08
C ARG A 269 1.64 22.54 -2.93
N SER A 270 0.87 22.79 -1.87
CA SER A 270 0.25 24.08 -1.57
C SER A 270 1.17 25.10 -0.89
N PHE A 271 2.34 24.72 -0.39
CA PHE A 271 3.21 25.63 0.35
C PHE A 271 4.16 26.44 -0.54
N THR A 272 4.71 27.50 0.03
CA THR A 272 5.78 28.32 -0.56
C THR A 272 7.09 27.96 0.12
N PHE A 273 8.04 27.47 -0.67
CA PHE A 273 9.36 27.06 -0.22
C PHE A 273 10.39 28.16 -0.44
N ARG A 274 11.31 28.32 0.50
CA ARG A 274 12.57 29.01 0.30
C ARG A 274 13.58 28.06 -0.35
N THR A 275 14.07 28.45 -1.51
CA THR A 275 15.06 27.69 -2.27
C THR A 275 16.47 27.88 -1.71
N VAL A 276 17.40 27.03 -2.15
CA VAL A 276 18.83 27.11 -1.80
C VAL A 276 19.49 28.42 -2.24
N ASP A 277 18.94 29.11 -3.26
CA ASP A 277 19.39 30.43 -3.71
C ASP A 277 18.60 31.60 -3.08
N GLY A 278 17.79 31.31 -2.06
CA GLY A 278 17.07 32.30 -1.26
C GLY A 278 15.80 32.87 -1.89
N LYS A 279 15.33 32.31 -3.01
CA LYS A 279 14.07 32.70 -3.66
C LYS A 279 12.88 31.96 -3.06
N ASP A 280 11.69 32.53 -3.24
CA ASP A 280 10.43 31.87 -2.89
C ASP A 280 9.89 31.12 -4.13
N VAL A 281 9.52 29.86 -3.98
CA VAL A 281 8.94 29.03 -5.04
C VAL A 281 7.73 28.24 -4.53
N LYS A 282 6.68 28.09 -5.34
CA LYS A 282 5.50 27.30 -4.97
C LYS A 282 5.82 25.79 -5.07
N GLY A 283 5.38 25.00 -4.09
CA GLY A 283 5.55 23.54 -4.08
C GLY A 283 5.08 22.87 -5.37
N SER A 284 3.90 23.26 -5.86
CA SER A 284 3.30 22.72 -7.10
C SER A 284 4.20 22.83 -8.33
N THR A 285 5.07 23.84 -8.43
CA THR A 285 5.90 24.00 -9.64
C THR A 285 6.94 22.90 -9.78
N PHE A 286 7.27 22.19 -8.69
CA PHE A 286 8.28 21.13 -8.70
C PHE A 286 7.79 19.78 -8.19
N ILE A 287 6.73 19.74 -7.39
CA ILE A 287 6.07 18.50 -6.98
C ILE A 287 5.23 17.92 -8.13
N ASP A 288 4.46 18.75 -8.84
CA ASP A 288 3.51 18.25 -9.86
C ASP A 288 4.20 17.54 -11.04
N PRO A 289 5.32 18.06 -11.60
CA PRO A 289 6.04 17.34 -12.66
C PRO A 289 6.56 15.98 -12.21
N VAL A 290 7.04 15.89 -10.97
CA VAL A 290 7.55 14.64 -10.39
C VAL A 290 6.41 13.66 -10.13
N TRP A 291 5.30 14.13 -9.55
CA TRP A 291 4.10 13.34 -9.32
C TRP A 291 3.55 12.73 -10.62
N ARG A 292 3.41 13.53 -11.69
CA ARG A 292 2.98 13.01 -13.01
C ARG A 292 3.90 11.91 -13.53
N GLY A 293 5.22 12.09 -13.38
CA GLY A 293 6.20 11.08 -13.77
C GLY A 293 6.10 9.80 -12.92
N MET A 294 5.80 9.92 -11.63
CA MET A 294 5.56 8.78 -10.75
C MET A 294 4.29 8.03 -11.15
N VAL A 295 3.17 8.73 -11.36
CA VAL A 295 1.93 8.12 -11.85
C VAL A 295 2.18 7.33 -13.13
N GLN A 296 2.84 7.93 -14.13
CA GLN A 296 3.15 7.24 -15.39
C GLN A 296 3.99 5.97 -15.18
N TRP A 297 5.01 6.04 -14.30
CA TRP A 297 5.87 4.88 -14.04
C TRP A 297 5.09 3.75 -13.35
N HIS A 298 4.37 4.07 -12.26
CA HIS A 298 3.64 3.09 -11.45
C HIS A 298 2.45 2.49 -12.20
N ALA A 299 1.71 3.30 -12.97
CA ALA A 299 0.47 2.88 -13.63
C ALA A 299 0.67 2.16 -14.96
N ALA A 300 1.82 2.38 -15.63
CA ALA A 300 2.05 1.86 -16.97
C ALA A 300 3.42 1.18 -17.11
N THR A 301 4.52 1.92 -16.96
CA THR A 301 5.86 1.41 -17.29
C THR A 301 6.25 0.19 -16.48
N ASN A 302 6.04 0.22 -15.16
CA ASN A 302 6.36 -0.89 -14.29
C ASN A 302 5.46 -2.11 -14.54
N VAL A 303 4.17 -1.87 -14.80
CA VAL A 303 3.20 -2.95 -15.06
C VAL A 303 3.55 -3.71 -16.34
N ASP A 304 3.94 -3.00 -17.40
CA ASP A 304 4.31 -3.64 -18.67
C ASP A 304 5.62 -4.47 -18.53
N TYR A 305 6.59 -3.98 -17.75
CA TYR A 305 7.82 -4.72 -17.44
C TYR A 305 7.53 -5.98 -16.61
N ASP A 306 6.80 -5.83 -15.50
CA ASP A 306 6.45 -6.95 -14.60
C ASP A 306 5.64 -8.02 -15.34
N ARG A 307 4.72 -7.61 -16.21
CA ARG A 307 3.94 -8.53 -17.04
C ARG A 307 4.85 -9.34 -17.98
N ALA A 308 5.82 -8.70 -18.62
CA ALA A 308 6.73 -9.39 -19.54
C ALA A 308 7.59 -10.44 -18.82
N GLU A 309 8.12 -10.13 -17.63
CA GLU A 309 8.91 -11.07 -16.83
C GLU A 309 8.04 -12.23 -16.31
N LYS A 310 6.90 -11.93 -15.66
CA LYS A 310 5.97 -12.97 -15.19
C LYS A 310 5.48 -13.88 -16.31
N ARG A 311 5.27 -13.34 -17.52
CA ARG A 311 4.87 -14.16 -18.68
C ARG A 311 5.94 -15.21 -19.01
N LYS A 312 7.23 -14.86 -18.91
CA LYS A 312 8.34 -15.82 -19.14
C LYS A 312 8.35 -16.89 -18.06
N GLU A 313 8.11 -16.52 -16.81
CA GLU A 313 8.00 -17.47 -15.69
C GLU A 313 6.87 -18.46 -15.90
N PHE A 314 5.67 -17.99 -16.29
CA PHE A 314 4.55 -18.87 -16.61
C PHE A 314 4.85 -19.79 -17.80
N GLN A 315 5.51 -19.28 -18.85
CA GLN A 315 5.94 -20.12 -19.98
C GLN A 315 6.84 -21.27 -19.50
N GLN A 316 7.88 -20.96 -18.72
CA GLN A 316 8.79 -21.98 -18.17
C GLN A 316 8.06 -22.98 -17.26
N MET A 317 7.09 -22.50 -16.47
CA MET A 317 6.26 -23.33 -15.61
C MET A 317 5.38 -24.30 -16.41
N PHE A 318 4.80 -23.83 -17.52
CA PHE A 318 3.98 -24.66 -18.41
C PHE A 318 4.81 -25.63 -19.24
N ASP A 319 5.99 -25.23 -19.71
CA ASP A 319 6.89 -26.10 -20.50
C ASP A 319 7.32 -27.35 -19.71
N LYS A 320 7.55 -27.20 -18.40
CA LYS A 320 7.86 -28.31 -17.48
C LYS A 320 6.75 -29.37 -17.39
N ARG A 321 5.53 -29.06 -17.87
CA ARG A 321 4.38 -29.99 -17.88
C ARG A 321 4.21 -30.75 -19.20
N GLY A 322 5.01 -30.45 -20.23
CA GLY A 322 5.04 -31.19 -21.51
C GLY A 322 4.06 -30.68 -22.58
N ASN A 323 3.10 -29.83 -22.24
CA ASN A 323 2.13 -29.20 -23.15
C ASN A 323 2.16 -27.66 -23.07
N GLY A 324 3.35 -27.08 -22.87
CA GLY A 324 3.53 -25.68 -22.51
C GLY A 324 2.92 -24.67 -23.49
N ALA A 325 3.05 -24.90 -24.80
CA ALA A 325 2.49 -24.01 -25.81
C ALA A 325 0.96 -23.94 -25.77
N GLU A 326 0.28 -25.07 -25.53
CA GLU A 326 -1.18 -25.13 -25.44
C GLU A 326 -1.67 -24.45 -24.16
N LEU A 327 -1.05 -24.76 -23.02
CA LEU A 327 -1.38 -24.14 -21.74
C LEU A 327 -1.18 -22.62 -21.79
N MET A 328 -0.09 -22.15 -22.40
CA MET A 328 0.16 -20.72 -22.56
C MET A 328 -0.90 -20.06 -23.45
N HIS A 329 -1.30 -20.71 -24.54
CA HIS A 329 -2.37 -20.20 -25.40
C HIS A 329 -3.71 -20.11 -24.66
N GLN A 330 -4.08 -21.12 -23.87
CA GLN A 330 -5.28 -21.07 -23.03
C GLN A 330 -5.20 -19.94 -22.01
N PHE A 331 -4.06 -19.80 -21.34
CA PHE A 331 -3.79 -18.76 -20.35
C PHE A 331 -3.87 -17.35 -20.95
N ASP A 332 -3.25 -17.10 -22.10
CA ASP A 332 -3.29 -15.80 -22.78
C ASP A 332 -4.72 -15.45 -23.25
N ASN A 333 -5.49 -16.44 -23.73
CA ASN A 333 -6.89 -16.25 -24.12
C ASN A 333 -7.80 -15.84 -22.96
N LEU A 334 -7.54 -16.30 -21.74
CA LEU A 334 -8.28 -15.87 -20.55
C LEU A 334 -8.05 -14.38 -20.28
N GLY A 335 -6.82 -13.91 -20.39
CA GLY A 335 -6.48 -12.50 -20.17
C GLY A 335 -7.07 -11.56 -21.23
N GLN A 336 -7.18 -12.01 -22.49
CA GLN A 336 -7.80 -11.21 -23.56
C GLN A 336 -9.32 -11.05 -23.38
N LYS A 337 -10.02 -12.09 -22.91
CA LYS A 337 -11.46 -12.05 -22.67
C LYS A 337 -11.86 -11.15 -21.51
N GLU A 338 -10.99 -10.99 -20.52
CA GLU A 338 -11.22 -10.13 -19.35
C GLU A 338 -10.91 -8.65 -19.64
N ALA A 339 -10.10 -8.37 -20.67
CA ALA A 339 -9.72 -7.03 -21.10
C ALA A 339 -10.62 -6.45 -22.22
N ALA A 340 -11.48 -7.27 -22.82
CA ALA A 340 -12.46 -6.89 -23.85
C ALA A 340 -13.83 -6.68 -23.22
#